data_AF-A0A257LTK4-F1
#
_entry.id   AF-A0A257LTK4-F1
#
_cell.length_a   1.000
_cell.length_b   1.000
_cell.length_c   1.000
_cell.angle_alpha   90.00
_cell.angle_beta   90.00
_cell.angle_gamma   90.00
#
_symmetry.space_group_name_H-M   'P 1'
#
loop_
_entity.id
_entity.type
_entity.pdbx_description
1 polymer ?
#
loop_
_entity_poly.entity_id
_entity_poly.type
_entity_poly.pdbx_seq_one_letter_code
_entity_poly.pdbx_strand_id
1 'polypeptide(L)'
;MWLMVAFSFVVLTHPMFEADKPMEWMTQQRSMNEEFIATYSKAGFDSLNVRFVGSYDTPGCARGVYVSGDYAYVADGEAGLRVIDVSDPQNPVEVGYYDTPGYAVDVYISGGYAYVAAGYAGLRVIDVNDPSNPVEVGHYDTPGCTYDVYVSGGYAYVADEDSGLQVIDISDPQNPVEVGYYNTPGWALGVYVSGGYAYVADDWAGLRVIDISDPSNPEEVGYYDTPDYAWDVYVSGDYAYVAAWYAGLRVIDVSDPTSPEEVGYYDTPGSALDVYVSGDYAYVADYDARSLRVTDMSDPENPVEVGYYDTPDYAYGVYVSGGYTYVASCWAGLQIYHFQPIRRN
;
A
#
# COMPACT_ATOMS: atom_id res chain seq x y z
N MET A 1 -22.35 -44.07 45.39
CA MET A 1 -21.82 -42.70 45.44
C MET A 1 -21.56 -42.29 44.00
N TRP A 2 -22.45 -41.46 43.47
CA TRP A 2 -22.44 -40.97 42.09
C TRP A 2 -21.35 -39.90 41.92
N LEU A 3 -20.65 -39.89 40.78
CA LEU A 3 -20.55 -38.70 39.95
C LEU A 3 -20.01 -39.09 38.55
N MET A 4 -20.90 -39.05 37.56
CA MET A 4 -20.56 -38.87 36.14
C MET A 4 -20.29 -37.37 35.93
N VAL A 5 -19.21 -37.02 35.24
CA VAL A 5 -19.02 -35.67 34.70
C VAL A 5 -19.26 -35.74 33.19
N ALA A 6 -20.35 -35.11 32.76
CA ALA A 6 -20.68 -34.88 31.36
C ALA A 6 -20.01 -33.58 30.90
N PHE A 7 -19.31 -33.62 29.77
CA PHE A 7 -18.94 -32.41 29.03
C PHE A 7 -20.07 -32.09 28.04
N SER A 8 -20.71 -30.94 28.25
CA SER A 8 -21.70 -30.39 27.33
C SER A 8 -20.99 -29.61 26.23
N PHE A 9 -21.35 -29.89 24.98
CA PHE A 9 -21.08 -29.01 23.83
C PHE A 9 -21.80 -27.68 24.05
N VAL A 10 -21.11 -26.57 23.83
CA VAL A 10 -21.71 -25.24 23.65
C VAL A 10 -21.50 -24.86 22.19
N VAL A 11 -22.61 -24.77 21.46
CA VAL A 11 -22.67 -24.16 20.13
C VAL A 11 -22.71 -22.65 20.35
N LEU A 12 -21.68 -21.93 19.91
CA LEU A 12 -21.69 -20.46 19.85
C LEU A 12 -22.49 -20.03 18.63
N THR A 13 -23.72 -19.57 18.85
CA THR A 13 -24.52 -18.85 17.85
C THR A 13 -23.99 -17.42 17.73
N HIS A 14 -23.70 -16.98 16.50
CA HIS A 14 -23.30 -15.61 16.16
C HIS A 14 -24.43 -14.60 16.53
N PRO A 15 -24.13 -13.42 17.10
CA PRO A 15 -25.11 -12.35 17.14
C PRO A 15 -25.15 -11.62 15.79
N MET A 16 -26.36 -11.63 15.23
CA MET A 16 -26.83 -10.86 14.08
C MET A 16 -26.79 -9.36 14.42
N PHE A 17 -26.21 -8.53 13.56
CA PHE A 17 -26.23 -7.06 13.70
C PHE A 17 -27.66 -6.53 13.47
N GLU A 18 -28.28 -5.94 14.50
CA GLU A 18 -29.48 -5.11 14.35
C GLU A 18 -29.05 -3.70 13.90
N ALA A 19 -29.34 -3.37 12.64
CA ALA A 19 -29.29 -2.02 12.11
C ALA A 19 -30.57 -1.27 12.50
N ASP A 20 -30.50 -0.36 13.48
CA ASP A 20 -31.43 0.78 13.65
C ASP A 20 -31.15 1.57 14.94
N LYS A 21 -29.96 2.16 15.08
CA LYS A 21 -29.72 3.28 16.03
C LYS A 21 -28.88 4.38 15.37
N PRO A 22 -29.25 5.67 15.53
CA PRO A 22 -28.49 6.77 14.95
C PRO A 22 -27.10 6.89 15.59
N MET A 23 -26.15 7.34 14.76
CA MET A 23 -24.70 7.47 14.93
C MET A 23 -24.26 8.46 16.05
N GLU A 24 -24.67 8.22 17.29
CA GLU A 24 -24.22 9.05 18.42
C GLU A 24 -22.73 8.88 18.76
N TRP A 25 -22.12 7.73 18.42
CA TRP A 25 -20.69 7.48 18.65
C TRP A 25 -19.77 8.26 17.70
N MET A 26 -20.18 8.53 16.46
CA MET A 26 -19.36 9.29 15.49
C MET A 26 -19.21 10.75 15.85
N THR A 27 -20.24 11.37 16.44
CA THR A 27 -20.17 12.79 16.85
C THR A 27 -19.26 12.96 18.06
N GLN A 28 -19.28 11.98 18.97
CA GLN A 28 -18.42 11.95 20.14
C GLN A 28 -16.96 11.71 19.76
N GLN A 29 -16.70 10.83 18.79
CA GLN A 29 -15.36 10.57 18.25
C GLN A 29 -14.81 11.76 17.45
N ARG A 30 -15.65 12.47 16.68
CA ARG A 30 -15.25 13.71 15.98
C ARG A 30 -14.83 14.83 16.93
N SER A 31 -15.57 15.02 18.04
CA SER A 31 -15.18 15.98 19.09
C SER A 31 -13.93 15.53 19.86
N MET A 32 -13.74 14.22 20.03
CA MET A 32 -12.50 13.68 20.58
C MET A 32 -11.33 13.91 19.62
N ASN A 33 -11.49 13.75 18.30
CA ASN A 33 -10.43 13.95 17.31
C ASN A 33 -9.98 15.42 17.20
N GLU A 34 -10.90 16.39 17.25
CA GLU A 34 -10.52 17.82 17.25
C GLU A 34 -9.77 18.22 18.53
N GLU A 35 -10.18 17.71 19.69
CA GLU A 35 -9.50 17.93 20.97
C GLU A 35 -8.19 17.10 21.07
N PHE A 36 -8.12 15.94 20.41
CA PHE A 36 -6.95 15.07 20.30
C PHE A 36 -5.89 15.70 19.40
N ILE A 37 -6.22 16.19 18.20
CA ILE A 37 -5.31 16.88 17.29
C ILE A 37 -4.75 18.17 17.93
N ALA A 38 -5.59 18.94 18.63
CA ALA A 38 -5.15 20.14 19.35
C ALA A 38 -4.28 19.85 20.58
N THR A 39 -4.40 18.68 21.18
CA THR A 39 -3.61 18.26 22.36
C THR A 39 -2.34 17.49 21.97
N TYR A 40 -2.37 16.69 20.89
CA TYR A 40 -1.23 15.94 20.33
C TYR A 40 -0.26 16.81 19.54
N SER A 41 -0.70 17.89 18.88
CA SER A 41 0.22 18.86 18.26
C SER A 41 1.14 19.58 19.26
N LYS A 42 0.86 19.47 20.57
CA LYS A 42 1.72 19.97 21.66
C LYS A 42 2.63 18.90 22.28
N ALA A 43 2.37 17.62 22.07
CA ALA A 43 3.26 16.53 22.46
C ALA A 43 4.14 16.23 21.25
N GLY A 44 5.38 16.73 21.24
CA GLY A 44 6.27 16.58 20.10
C GLY A 44 6.38 15.13 19.66
N PHE A 45 5.87 14.81 18.47
CA PHE A 45 6.13 13.56 17.79
C PHE A 45 7.64 13.39 17.69
N ASP A 46 8.14 12.21 18.04
CA ASP A 46 9.56 11.95 17.86
C ASP A 46 9.83 11.96 16.36
N SER A 47 10.88 12.66 15.98
CA SER A 47 11.19 12.87 14.58
C SER A 47 12.67 13.14 14.39
N LEU A 48 13.20 12.58 13.32
CA LEU A 48 14.55 12.83 12.86
C LEU A 48 14.47 13.27 11.41
N ASN A 49 14.94 14.47 11.09
CA ASN A 49 15.05 15.01 9.72
C ASN A 49 13.75 15.00 8.88
N VAL A 50 12.61 14.62 9.45
CA VAL A 50 11.30 14.62 8.82
C VAL A 50 10.43 15.59 9.60
N ARG A 51 9.65 16.40 8.89
CA ARG A 51 8.66 17.30 9.51
C ARG A 51 7.29 17.10 8.89
N PHE A 52 6.26 17.28 9.71
CA PHE A 52 4.88 17.40 9.24
C PHE A 52 4.69 18.63 8.36
N VAL A 53 3.82 18.50 7.35
CA VAL A 53 3.47 19.56 6.39
C VAL A 53 1.98 19.85 6.43
N GLY A 54 1.14 18.82 6.32
CA GLY A 54 -0.30 18.93 6.30
C GLY A 54 -0.96 17.55 6.29
N SER A 55 -2.29 17.53 6.38
CA SER A 55 -3.07 16.29 6.42
C SER A 55 -4.49 16.51 5.95
N TYR A 56 -5.15 15.46 5.49
CA TYR A 56 -6.58 15.42 5.23
C TYR A 56 -7.21 14.19 5.87
N ASP A 57 -8.22 14.41 6.71
CA ASP A 57 -8.99 13.36 7.39
C ASP A 57 -10.00 12.76 6.39
N THR A 58 -9.67 11.58 5.86
CA THR A 58 -10.54 10.83 4.94
C THR A 58 -11.59 10.04 5.73
N PRO A 59 -12.78 9.76 5.17
CA PRO A 59 -13.87 9.12 5.91
C PRO A 59 -13.62 7.64 6.27
N GLY A 60 -12.69 6.97 5.60
CA GLY A 60 -12.35 5.55 5.79
C GLY A 60 -11.01 5.30 6.48
N CYS A 61 -10.47 4.11 6.26
CA CYS A 61 -9.13 3.75 6.70
C CYS A 61 -8.22 3.76 5.46
N ALA A 62 -7.44 4.84 5.30
CA ALA A 62 -6.50 5.02 4.21
C ALA A 62 -5.47 3.88 4.17
N ARG A 63 -5.39 3.19 3.03
CA ARG A 63 -4.51 2.04 2.78
C ARG A 63 -3.39 2.40 1.80
N GLY A 64 -3.73 2.66 0.54
CA GLY A 64 -2.79 3.04 -0.52
C GLY A 64 -2.89 4.51 -0.87
N VAL A 65 -1.80 5.07 -1.41
CA VAL A 65 -1.74 6.46 -1.90
C VAL A 65 -0.88 6.57 -3.14
N TYR A 66 -1.37 7.28 -4.14
CA TYR A 66 -0.62 7.63 -5.34
C TYR A 66 -0.76 9.11 -5.65
N VAL A 67 0.34 9.78 -6.00
CA VAL A 67 0.32 11.22 -6.33
C VAL A 67 0.66 11.45 -7.80
N SER A 68 -0.25 12.11 -8.52
CA SER A 68 -0.09 12.50 -9.92
C SER A 68 -0.39 13.98 -10.11
N GLY A 69 0.64 14.75 -10.48
CA GLY A 69 0.53 16.21 -10.56
C GLY A 69 0.16 16.82 -9.21
N ASP A 70 -0.92 17.60 -9.19
CA ASP A 70 -1.44 18.30 -8.02
C ASP A 70 -2.41 17.46 -7.18
N TYR A 71 -2.64 16.19 -7.52
CA TYR A 71 -3.64 15.34 -6.86
C TYR A 71 -3.02 14.12 -6.19
N ALA A 72 -3.42 13.88 -4.95
CA ALA A 72 -3.25 12.62 -4.25
C ALA A 72 -4.54 11.79 -4.37
N TYR A 73 -4.37 10.54 -4.77
CA TYR A 73 -5.42 9.53 -4.90
C TYR A 73 -5.23 8.55 -3.77
N VAL A 74 -6.24 8.39 -2.91
CA VAL A 74 -6.17 7.55 -1.71
C VAL A 74 -7.17 6.41 -1.83
N ALA A 75 -6.69 5.18 -1.72
CA ALA A 75 -7.53 4.00 -1.51
C ALA A 75 -7.92 3.95 -0.02
N ASP A 76 -9.18 4.24 0.28
CA ASP A 76 -9.66 4.56 1.64
C ASP A 76 -10.54 3.45 2.24
N GLY A 77 -10.24 2.19 1.91
CA GLY A 77 -10.98 1.03 2.36
C GLY A 77 -12.44 1.05 1.89
N GLU A 78 -13.39 0.97 2.83
CA GLU A 78 -14.84 1.00 2.55
C GLU A 78 -15.34 2.33 1.96
N ALA A 79 -14.56 3.41 2.07
CA ALA A 79 -14.90 4.71 1.50
C ALA A 79 -14.45 4.89 0.04
N GLY A 80 -13.86 3.84 -0.54
CA GLY A 80 -13.44 3.78 -1.93
C GLY A 80 -12.27 4.70 -2.27
N LEU A 81 -12.29 5.28 -3.46
CA LEU A 81 -11.26 6.17 -3.97
C LEU A 81 -11.56 7.61 -3.53
N ARG A 82 -10.59 8.27 -2.89
CA ARG A 82 -10.64 9.72 -2.58
C ARG A 82 -9.66 10.46 -3.49
N VAL A 83 -10.08 11.63 -3.99
CA VAL A 83 -9.24 12.51 -4.82
C VAL A 83 -9.04 13.83 -4.09
N ILE A 84 -7.79 14.09 -3.70
CA ILE A 84 -7.39 15.20 -2.84
C ILE A 84 -6.44 16.12 -3.60
N ASP A 85 -6.80 17.39 -3.74
CA ASP A 85 -5.91 18.45 -4.22
C ASP A 85 -4.85 18.72 -3.16
N VAL A 86 -3.59 18.53 -3.54
CA VAL A 86 -2.38 18.71 -2.74
C VAL A 86 -1.44 19.77 -3.34
N SER A 87 -1.95 20.64 -4.23
CA SER A 87 -1.20 21.78 -4.79
C SER A 87 -0.70 22.75 -3.70
N ASP A 88 -1.47 22.89 -2.61
CA ASP A 88 -1.00 23.41 -1.33
C ASP A 88 -0.93 22.28 -0.29
N PRO A 89 0.24 21.64 -0.10
CA PRO A 89 0.36 20.49 0.80
C PRO A 89 0.16 20.85 2.28
N GLN A 90 0.08 22.14 2.65
CA GLN A 90 -0.27 22.55 4.01
C GLN A 90 -1.79 22.57 4.22
N ASN A 91 -2.57 22.69 3.14
CA ASN A 91 -4.03 22.80 3.17
C ASN A 91 -4.64 21.91 2.09
N PRO A 92 -4.45 20.57 2.16
CA PRO A 92 -5.04 19.65 1.20
C PRO A 92 -6.57 19.70 1.25
N VAL A 93 -7.22 19.53 0.09
CA VAL A 93 -8.69 19.60 -0.04
C VAL A 93 -9.19 18.46 -0.91
N GLU A 94 -10.13 17.67 -0.41
CA GLU A 94 -10.83 16.69 -1.25
C GLU A 94 -11.69 17.40 -2.30
N VAL A 95 -11.51 17.00 -3.55
CA VAL A 95 -12.21 17.56 -4.71
C VAL A 95 -13.23 16.59 -5.31
N GLY A 96 -13.03 15.28 -5.12
CA GLY A 96 -13.92 14.24 -5.63
C GLY A 96 -13.67 12.89 -4.99
N TYR A 97 -14.56 11.94 -5.24
CA TYR A 97 -14.46 10.57 -4.75
C TYR A 97 -15.26 9.61 -5.63
N TYR A 98 -15.00 8.31 -5.46
CA TYR A 98 -15.82 7.24 -6.01
C TYR A 98 -15.94 6.11 -4.98
N ASP A 99 -17.17 5.78 -4.59
CA ASP A 99 -17.46 4.67 -3.69
C ASP A 99 -17.30 3.34 -4.46
N THR A 100 -16.15 2.69 -4.32
CA THR A 100 -15.89 1.39 -4.95
C THR A 100 -16.83 0.32 -4.37
N PRO A 101 -17.28 -0.67 -5.17
CA PRO A 101 -18.16 -1.72 -4.66
C PRO A 101 -17.48 -2.72 -3.71
N GLY A 102 -16.16 -2.60 -3.51
CA GLY A 102 -15.37 -3.39 -2.57
C GLY A 102 -14.38 -2.50 -1.81
N TYR A 103 -13.58 -3.14 -0.96
CA TYR A 103 -12.61 -2.48 -0.10
C TYR A 103 -11.40 -2.00 -0.92
N ALA A 104 -11.23 -0.69 -1.09
CA ALA A 104 -10.08 -0.13 -1.80
C ALA A 104 -8.79 -0.32 -0.99
N VAL A 105 -7.86 -1.13 -1.50
CA VAL A 105 -6.58 -1.45 -0.87
C VAL A 105 -5.46 -0.58 -1.43
N ASP A 106 -5.28 -0.58 -2.75
CA ASP A 106 -4.27 0.23 -3.42
C ASP A 106 -4.79 0.92 -4.70
N VAL A 107 -4.08 1.93 -5.18
CA VAL A 107 -4.41 2.70 -6.37
C VAL A 107 -3.17 3.06 -7.19
N TYR A 108 -3.23 2.83 -8.50
CA TYR A 108 -2.23 3.30 -9.46
C TYR A 108 -2.86 4.24 -10.49
N ILE A 109 -2.20 5.37 -10.80
CA ILE A 109 -2.70 6.34 -11.79
C ILE A 109 -1.90 6.26 -13.10
N SER A 110 -2.59 5.98 -14.21
CA SER A 110 -1.99 6.00 -15.55
C SER A 110 -2.98 6.50 -16.60
N GLY A 111 -2.52 7.35 -17.52
CA GLY A 111 -3.33 7.79 -18.67
C GLY A 111 -4.62 8.56 -18.35
N GLY A 112 -4.74 9.13 -17.15
CA GLY A 112 -5.99 9.77 -16.68
C GLY A 112 -6.99 8.81 -16.05
N TYR A 113 -6.58 7.56 -15.81
CA TYR A 113 -7.37 6.55 -15.10
C TYR A 113 -6.72 6.19 -13.77
N ALA A 114 -7.55 5.97 -12.77
CA ALA A 114 -7.19 5.30 -11.53
C ALA A 114 -7.55 3.81 -11.63
N TYR A 115 -6.54 2.98 -11.45
CA TYR A 115 -6.65 1.52 -11.35
C TYR A 115 -6.63 1.19 -9.88
N VAL A 116 -7.75 0.69 -9.34
CA VAL A 116 -7.91 0.43 -7.91
C VAL A 116 -8.00 -1.07 -7.68
N ALA A 117 -7.13 -1.60 -6.82
CA ALA A 117 -7.28 -2.94 -6.24
C ALA A 117 -8.37 -2.86 -5.16
N ALA A 118 -9.55 -3.43 -5.44
CA ALA A 118 -10.76 -3.27 -4.61
C ALA A 118 -11.12 -4.56 -3.85
N GLY A 119 -10.12 -5.28 -3.35
CA GLY A 119 -10.30 -6.56 -2.65
C GLY A 119 -11.05 -7.58 -3.52
N TYR A 120 -12.10 -8.20 -2.97
CA TYR A 120 -12.95 -9.15 -3.69
C TYR A 120 -13.79 -8.55 -4.84
N ALA A 121 -13.75 -7.24 -5.06
CA ALA A 121 -14.38 -6.60 -6.22
C ALA A 121 -13.43 -6.49 -7.43
N GLY A 122 -12.24 -7.08 -7.33
CA GLY A 122 -11.26 -7.14 -8.40
C GLY A 122 -10.63 -5.79 -8.73
N LEU A 123 -10.17 -5.67 -9.98
CA LEU A 123 -9.62 -4.44 -10.53
C LEU A 123 -10.76 -3.49 -10.95
N ARG A 124 -10.73 -2.25 -10.45
CA ARG A 124 -11.63 -1.16 -10.91
C ARG A 124 -10.87 -0.15 -11.74
N VAL A 125 -11.46 0.30 -12.85
CA VAL A 125 -10.89 1.32 -13.74
C VAL A 125 -11.77 2.56 -13.71
N ILE A 126 -11.26 3.62 -13.10
CA ILE A 126 -11.99 4.86 -12.83
C ILE A 126 -11.37 5.99 -13.65
N ASP A 127 -12.16 6.63 -14.50
CA ASP A 127 -11.77 7.87 -15.19
C ASP A 127 -11.66 9.01 -14.17
N VAL A 128 -10.48 9.62 -14.10
CA VAL A 128 -10.15 10.73 -13.20
C VAL A 128 -9.67 11.98 -13.96
N ASN A 129 -10.00 12.11 -15.25
CA ASN A 129 -9.69 13.30 -16.04
C ASN A 129 -10.43 14.55 -15.53
N ASP A 130 -11.60 14.38 -14.93
CA ASP A 130 -12.25 15.38 -14.08
C ASP A 130 -12.11 14.93 -12.61
N PRO A 131 -11.13 15.45 -11.87
CA PRO A 131 -10.86 15.01 -10.50
C PRO A 131 -12.04 15.31 -9.54
N SER A 132 -12.95 16.21 -9.93
CA SER A 132 -14.14 16.52 -9.13
C SER A 132 -15.32 15.57 -9.37
N ASN A 133 -15.25 14.77 -10.43
CA ASN A 133 -16.27 13.79 -10.78
C ASN A 133 -15.62 12.50 -11.35
N PRO A 134 -14.96 11.69 -10.49
CA PRO A 134 -14.46 10.38 -10.88
C PRO A 134 -15.61 9.45 -11.31
N VAL A 135 -15.40 8.70 -12.40
CA VAL A 135 -16.42 7.79 -12.95
C VAL A 135 -15.79 6.45 -13.30
N GLU A 136 -16.32 5.36 -12.77
CA GLU A 136 -15.91 4.04 -13.22
C GLU A 136 -16.32 3.79 -14.68
N VAL A 137 -15.35 3.38 -15.49
CA VAL A 137 -15.51 3.10 -16.92
C VAL A 137 -15.37 1.62 -17.25
N GLY A 138 -14.70 0.83 -16.40
CA GLY A 138 -14.50 -0.60 -16.58
C GLY A 138 -14.07 -1.28 -15.29
N HIS A 139 -14.11 -2.62 -15.28
CA HIS A 139 -13.63 -3.45 -14.19
C HIS A 139 -13.26 -4.84 -14.73
N TYR A 140 -12.51 -5.59 -13.93
CA TYR A 140 -12.31 -7.02 -14.09
C TYR A 140 -12.42 -7.70 -12.73
N ASP A 141 -13.35 -8.63 -12.61
CA ASP A 141 -13.52 -9.44 -11.39
C ASP A 141 -12.42 -10.52 -11.38
N THR A 142 -11.35 -10.28 -10.61
CA THR A 142 -10.26 -11.25 -10.43
C THR A 142 -10.76 -12.45 -9.61
N PRO A 143 -10.09 -13.62 -9.71
CA PRO A 143 -10.49 -14.81 -8.96
C PRO A 143 -10.29 -14.71 -7.44
N GLY A 144 -9.33 -13.91 -6.97
CA GLY A 144 -8.95 -13.75 -5.56
C GLY A 144 -9.36 -12.42 -4.93
N CYS A 145 -8.61 -12.02 -3.92
CA CYS A 145 -8.70 -10.71 -3.28
C CYS A 145 -7.54 -9.83 -3.74
N THR A 146 -7.82 -8.75 -4.47
CA THR A 146 -6.75 -7.88 -4.98
C THR A 146 -6.17 -6.99 -3.89
N TYR A 147 -4.86 -7.03 -3.70
CA TYR A 147 -4.14 -6.24 -2.72
C TYR A 147 -3.36 -5.07 -3.33
N ASP A 148 -2.79 -5.27 -4.51
CA ASP A 148 -1.92 -4.28 -5.15
C ASP A 148 -2.07 -4.30 -6.67
N VAL A 149 -1.77 -3.17 -7.31
CA VAL A 149 -1.85 -2.99 -8.75
C VAL A 149 -0.72 -2.12 -9.27
N TYR A 150 0.02 -2.65 -10.25
CA TYR A 150 1.01 -1.89 -11.01
C TYR A 150 0.61 -1.80 -12.48
N VAL A 151 0.66 -0.60 -13.07
CA VAL A 151 0.38 -0.41 -14.50
C VAL A 151 1.68 -0.17 -15.28
N SER A 152 1.92 -1.00 -16.30
CA SER A 152 3.05 -0.82 -17.22
C SER A 152 2.61 -1.05 -18.66
N GLY A 153 2.81 -0.04 -19.50
CA GLY A 153 2.38 -0.07 -20.89
C GLY A 153 0.86 -0.16 -21.02
N GLY A 154 0.37 -1.21 -21.68
CA GLY A 154 -1.06 -1.50 -21.85
C GLY A 154 -1.61 -2.55 -20.89
N TYR A 155 -0.88 -2.86 -19.81
CA TYR A 155 -1.24 -3.92 -18.87
C TYR A 155 -1.30 -3.43 -17.43
N ALA A 156 -2.28 -3.94 -16.68
CA ALA A 156 -2.31 -3.92 -15.23
C ALA A 156 -1.85 -5.28 -14.70
N TYR A 157 -0.92 -5.24 -13.76
CA TYR A 157 -0.38 -6.40 -13.04
C TYR A 157 -0.95 -6.34 -11.63
N VAL A 158 -1.69 -7.37 -11.23
CA VAL A 158 -2.46 -7.35 -9.98
C VAL A 158 -2.00 -8.48 -9.07
N ALA A 159 -1.67 -8.13 -7.83
CA ALA A 159 -1.42 -9.10 -6.76
C ALA A 159 -2.77 -9.52 -6.17
N ASP A 160 -3.14 -10.80 -6.32
CA ASP A 160 -4.50 -11.30 -6.11
C ASP A 160 -4.56 -12.47 -5.09
N GLU A 161 -3.92 -12.28 -3.93
CA GLU A 161 -3.91 -13.25 -2.82
C GLU A 161 -3.49 -14.66 -3.29
N ASP A 162 -4.34 -15.67 -3.07
CA ASP A 162 -4.09 -17.08 -3.39
C ASP A 162 -4.16 -17.40 -4.90
N SER A 163 -4.60 -16.44 -5.71
CA SER A 163 -4.60 -16.54 -7.17
C SER A 163 -3.28 -16.06 -7.79
N GLY A 164 -2.39 -15.46 -6.99
CA GLY A 164 -1.07 -15.02 -7.43
C GLY A 164 -1.11 -13.77 -8.31
N LEU A 165 -0.24 -13.69 -9.31
CA LEU A 165 -0.15 -12.56 -10.23
C LEU A 165 -1.18 -12.69 -11.36
N GLN A 166 -2.04 -11.69 -11.52
CA GLN A 166 -2.92 -11.56 -12.70
C GLN A 166 -2.34 -10.52 -13.67
N VAL A 167 -2.42 -10.78 -14.98
CA VAL A 167 -1.99 -9.87 -16.04
C VAL A 167 -3.19 -9.51 -16.91
N ILE A 168 -3.62 -8.26 -16.81
CA ILE A 168 -4.86 -7.76 -17.41
C ILE A 168 -4.51 -6.72 -18.48
N ASP A 169 -4.95 -6.96 -19.72
CA ASP A 169 -4.90 -5.99 -20.81
C ASP A 169 -5.92 -4.87 -20.52
N ILE A 170 -5.42 -3.65 -20.47
CA ILE A 170 -6.16 -2.40 -20.18
C ILE A 170 -6.05 -1.41 -21.35
N SER A 171 -5.69 -1.89 -22.55
CA SER A 171 -5.61 -1.06 -23.75
C SER A 171 -6.95 -0.45 -24.15
N ASP A 172 -8.06 -1.12 -23.81
CA ASP A 172 -9.40 -0.54 -23.72
C ASP A 172 -9.83 -0.47 -22.24
N PRO A 173 -9.75 0.69 -21.59
CA PRO A 173 -10.08 0.83 -20.17
C PRO A 173 -11.55 0.54 -19.85
N GLN A 174 -12.45 0.52 -20.86
CA GLN A 174 -13.85 0.14 -20.67
C GLN A 174 -14.08 -1.38 -20.68
N ASN A 175 -13.14 -2.14 -21.24
CA ASN A 175 -13.22 -3.58 -21.37
C ASN A 175 -11.88 -4.24 -21.01
N PRO A 176 -11.44 -4.18 -19.73
CA PRO A 176 -10.24 -4.90 -19.31
C PRO A 176 -10.40 -6.42 -19.49
N VAL A 177 -9.34 -7.10 -19.92
CA VAL A 177 -9.35 -8.55 -20.19
C VAL A 177 -8.07 -9.19 -19.66
N GLU A 178 -8.19 -10.22 -18.82
CA GLU A 178 -7.04 -11.04 -18.43
C GLU A 178 -6.45 -11.77 -19.64
N VAL A 179 -5.13 -11.62 -19.80
CA VAL A 179 -4.36 -12.25 -20.89
C VAL A 179 -3.44 -13.36 -20.38
N GLY A 180 -3.08 -13.35 -19.10
CA GLY A 180 -2.23 -14.33 -18.48
C GLY A 180 -2.27 -14.20 -16.95
N TYR A 181 -1.75 -15.22 -16.28
CA TYR A 181 -1.62 -15.25 -14.83
C TYR A 181 -0.46 -16.18 -14.43
N TYR A 182 0.03 -16.04 -13.20
CA TYR A 182 0.93 -16.99 -12.57
C TYR A 182 0.52 -17.22 -11.12
N ASN A 183 0.21 -18.47 -10.79
CA ASN A 183 -0.11 -18.87 -9.44
C ASN A 183 1.18 -18.95 -8.62
N THR A 184 1.44 -17.91 -7.83
CA THR A 184 2.54 -17.90 -6.88
C THR A 184 2.28 -18.89 -5.73
N PRO A 185 3.32 -19.39 -5.04
CA PRO A 185 3.14 -20.39 -4.00
C PRO A 185 2.57 -19.85 -2.68
N GLY A 186 2.63 -18.54 -2.45
CA GLY A 186 2.10 -17.84 -1.28
C GLY A 186 0.83 -17.03 -1.58
N TRP A 187 0.66 -15.93 -0.85
CA TRP A 187 -0.35 -14.92 -1.16
C TRP A 187 0.34 -13.72 -1.79
N ALA A 188 -0.04 -13.38 -3.02
CA ALA A 188 0.49 -12.19 -3.67
C ALA A 188 -0.13 -10.95 -3.02
N LEU A 189 0.71 -10.15 -2.35
CA LEU A 189 0.31 -8.96 -1.59
C LEU A 189 0.79 -7.65 -2.24
N GLY A 190 1.96 -7.65 -2.88
CA GLY A 190 2.54 -6.50 -3.56
C GLY A 190 3.15 -6.88 -4.90
N VAL A 191 3.14 -5.96 -5.86
CA VAL A 191 3.68 -6.16 -7.22
C VAL A 191 4.35 -4.91 -7.76
N TYR A 192 5.57 -5.08 -8.26
CA TYR A 192 6.29 -4.03 -8.98
C TYR A 192 6.79 -4.55 -10.33
N VAL A 193 6.60 -3.77 -11.39
CA VAL A 193 7.09 -4.13 -12.73
C VAL A 193 8.30 -3.28 -13.11
N SER A 194 9.40 -3.96 -13.45
CA SER A 194 10.61 -3.32 -13.97
C SER A 194 11.17 -4.12 -15.15
N GLY A 195 11.31 -3.45 -16.30
CA GLY A 195 11.73 -4.08 -17.53
C GLY A 195 10.74 -5.14 -18.02
N GLY A 196 11.22 -6.37 -18.19
CA GLY A 196 10.42 -7.54 -18.58
C GLY A 196 10.02 -8.44 -17.42
N TYR A 197 10.10 -7.95 -16.18
CA TYR A 197 9.85 -8.75 -14.98
C TYR A 197 8.80 -8.10 -14.06
N ALA A 198 7.93 -8.92 -13.50
CA ALA A 198 7.12 -8.60 -12.34
C ALA A 198 7.78 -9.19 -11.09
N TYR A 199 7.96 -8.34 -10.09
CA TYR A 199 8.46 -8.69 -8.77
C TYR A 199 7.26 -8.74 -7.84
N VAL A 200 7.02 -9.88 -7.20
CA VAL A 200 5.84 -10.10 -6.36
C VAL A 200 6.28 -10.36 -4.94
N ALA A 201 5.76 -9.58 -3.99
CA ALA A 201 5.83 -9.87 -2.57
C ALA A 201 4.73 -10.89 -2.23
N ASP A 202 5.15 -12.12 -1.89
CA ASP A 202 4.28 -13.31 -1.87
C ASP A 202 4.16 -13.91 -0.46
N ASP A 203 3.91 -13.06 0.55
CA ASP A 203 3.69 -13.47 1.94
C ASP A 203 4.87 -14.31 2.47
N TRP A 204 4.63 -15.51 3.01
CA TRP A 204 5.69 -16.42 3.49
C TRP A 204 6.64 -16.93 2.40
N ALA A 205 6.28 -16.84 1.13
CA ALA A 205 7.12 -17.32 0.03
C ALA A 205 8.14 -16.28 -0.46
N GLY A 206 8.16 -15.10 0.17
CA GLY A 206 9.12 -14.05 -0.05
C GLY A 206 8.96 -13.33 -1.38
N LEU A 207 10.09 -12.94 -1.98
CA LEU A 207 10.13 -12.28 -3.27
C LEU A 207 10.07 -13.32 -4.40
N ARG A 208 9.13 -13.18 -5.32
CA ARG A 208 9.05 -13.96 -6.57
C ARG A 208 9.41 -13.05 -7.74
N VAL A 209 10.19 -13.57 -8.69
CA VAL A 209 10.57 -12.86 -9.94
C VAL A 209 9.97 -13.60 -11.12
N ILE A 210 9.03 -12.96 -11.79
CA ILE A 210 8.22 -13.53 -12.87
C ILE A 210 8.57 -12.81 -14.17
N ASP A 211 9.04 -13.56 -15.17
CA ASP A 211 9.21 -13.08 -16.54
C ASP A 211 7.82 -12.85 -17.16
N ILE A 212 7.60 -11.61 -17.61
CA ILE A 212 6.37 -11.11 -18.22
C ILE A 212 6.65 -10.58 -19.63
N SER A 213 7.76 -10.98 -20.25
CA SER A 213 8.10 -10.61 -21.63
C SER A 213 7.08 -11.09 -22.65
N ASP A 214 6.39 -12.20 -22.36
CA ASP A 214 5.12 -12.60 -22.95
C ASP A 214 4.01 -12.48 -21.87
N PRO A 215 3.22 -11.40 -21.87
CA PRO A 215 2.14 -11.19 -20.90
C PRO A 215 1.10 -12.31 -20.86
N SER A 216 1.00 -13.13 -21.92
CA SER A 216 0.06 -14.25 -21.98
C SER A 216 0.60 -15.57 -21.43
N ASN A 217 1.91 -15.62 -21.14
CA ASN A 217 2.56 -16.78 -20.55
C ASN A 217 3.63 -16.32 -19.53
N PRO A 218 3.24 -15.77 -18.37
CA PRO A 218 4.19 -15.40 -17.33
C PRO A 218 4.87 -16.64 -16.73
N GLU A 219 6.17 -16.56 -16.45
CA GLU A 219 6.95 -17.67 -15.90
C GLU A 219 7.86 -17.22 -14.76
N GLU A 220 7.84 -17.90 -13.61
CA GLU A 220 8.80 -17.63 -12.53
C GLU A 220 10.21 -18.05 -12.94
N VAL A 221 11.15 -17.11 -12.84
CA VAL A 221 12.56 -17.30 -13.22
C VAL A 221 13.51 -17.29 -12.01
N GLY A 222 13.08 -16.72 -10.89
CA GLY A 222 13.88 -16.63 -9.66
C GLY A 222 13.01 -16.28 -8.46
N TYR A 223 13.57 -16.46 -7.27
CA TYR A 223 12.91 -16.11 -6.01
C TYR A 223 13.94 -15.90 -4.91
N TYR A 224 13.53 -15.25 -3.82
CA TYR A 224 14.26 -15.17 -2.56
C TYR A 224 13.30 -15.32 -1.39
N ASP A 225 13.54 -16.32 -0.54
CA ASP A 225 12.73 -16.56 0.66
C ASP A 225 13.11 -15.51 1.73
N THR A 226 12.26 -14.50 1.92
CA THR A 226 12.49 -13.47 2.94
C THR A 226 12.40 -14.06 4.36
N PRO A 227 13.05 -13.46 5.36
CA PRO A 227 13.02 -13.99 6.73
C PRO A 227 11.64 -13.98 7.41
N ASP A 228 10.71 -13.17 6.91
CA ASP A 228 9.30 -13.04 7.34
C ASP A 228 8.44 -12.61 6.14
N TYR A 229 7.15 -12.37 6.34
CA TYR A 229 6.18 -12.03 5.29
C TYR A 229 6.63 -10.90 4.39
N ALA A 230 6.73 -11.14 3.08
CA ALA A 230 6.87 -10.07 2.09
C ALA A 230 5.50 -9.44 1.83
N TRP A 231 5.36 -8.15 2.16
CA TRP A 231 4.09 -7.42 2.02
C TRP A 231 4.07 -6.54 0.78
N ASP A 232 5.16 -5.82 0.53
CA ASP A 232 5.32 -4.94 -0.63
C ASP A 232 6.75 -5.00 -1.18
N VAL A 233 6.89 -4.64 -2.46
CA VAL A 233 8.18 -4.58 -3.15
C VAL A 233 8.28 -3.34 -4.03
N TYR A 234 9.44 -2.69 -4.00
CA TYR A 234 9.81 -1.63 -4.93
C TYR A 234 11.12 -1.99 -5.62
N VAL A 235 11.23 -1.80 -6.94
CA VAL A 235 12.50 -2.05 -7.67
C VAL A 235 13.11 -0.76 -8.17
N SER A 236 14.40 -0.54 -7.85
CA SER A 236 15.18 0.60 -8.35
C SER A 236 16.56 0.13 -8.82
N GLY A 237 16.81 0.26 -10.13
CA GLY A 237 18.03 -0.24 -10.75
C GLY A 237 18.15 -1.76 -10.58
N ASP A 238 19.25 -2.19 -9.98
CA ASP A 238 19.61 -3.59 -9.76
C ASP A 238 19.07 -4.16 -8.43
N TYR A 239 18.29 -3.39 -7.66
CA TYR A 239 17.84 -3.79 -6.33
C TYR A 239 16.31 -3.81 -6.21
N ALA A 240 15.81 -4.89 -5.61
CA ALA A 240 14.47 -4.98 -5.06
C ALA A 240 14.51 -4.67 -3.56
N TYR A 241 13.64 -3.78 -3.13
CA TYR A 241 13.45 -3.36 -1.75
C TYR A 241 12.13 -3.97 -1.28
N VAL A 242 12.18 -4.87 -0.30
CA VAL A 242 11.00 -5.60 0.16
C VAL A 242 10.64 -5.17 1.58
N ALA A 243 9.40 -4.72 1.78
CA ALA A 243 8.81 -4.53 3.09
C ALA A 243 8.43 -5.91 3.64
N ALA A 244 9.24 -6.45 4.54
CA ALA A 244 9.16 -7.82 5.01
C ALA A 244 8.61 -7.94 6.45
N TRP A 245 7.50 -7.26 6.75
CA TRP A 245 6.79 -7.32 8.03
C TRP A 245 7.73 -7.10 9.25
N TYR A 246 7.84 -8.05 10.18
CA TYR A 246 8.69 -7.96 11.38
C TYR A 246 10.19 -8.10 11.08
N ALA A 247 10.53 -8.56 9.87
CA ALA A 247 11.89 -8.51 9.40
C ALA A 247 12.27 -7.04 9.11
N GLY A 248 11.33 -6.22 8.64
CA GLY A 248 11.59 -4.83 8.26
C GLY A 248 11.97 -4.70 6.78
N LEU A 249 12.86 -3.78 6.44
CA LEU A 249 13.27 -3.55 5.05
C LEU A 249 14.36 -4.56 4.65
N ARG A 250 14.18 -5.22 3.51
CA ARG A 250 15.16 -6.14 2.89
C ARG A 250 15.63 -5.59 1.55
N VAL A 251 16.92 -5.74 1.26
CA VAL A 251 17.56 -5.25 0.03
C VAL A 251 18.13 -6.45 -0.71
N ILE A 252 17.53 -6.74 -1.85
CA ILE A 252 17.82 -7.93 -2.65
C ILE A 252 18.40 -7.48 -3.98
N ASP A 253 19.61 -7.90 -4.30
CA ASP A 253 20.21 -7.76 -5.63
C ASP A 253 19.44 -8.66 -6.61
N VAL A 254 18.90 -8.04 -7.65
CA VAL A 254 18.13 -8.64 -8.73
C VAL A 254 18.75 -8.33 -10.10
N SER A 255 20.03 -7.96 -10.15
CA SER A 255 20.79 -7.75 -11.39
C SER A 255 20.83 -9.00 -12.27
N ASP A 256 20.84 -10.18 -11.64
CA ASP A 256 20.46 -11.46 -12.26
C ASP A 256 19.10 -11.90 -11.71
N PRO A 257 17.99 -11.70 -12.47
CA PRO A 257 16.65 -12.05 -12.01
C PRO A 257 16.45 -13.54 -11.76
N THR A 258 17.37 -14.39 -12.24
CA THR A 258 17.32 -15.85 -12.03
C THR A 258 18.00 -16.29 -10.73
N SER A 259 18.75 -15.40 -10.08
CA SER A 259 19.47 -15.68 -8.84
C SER A 259 19.45 -14.48 -7.89
N PRO A 260 18.27 -14.05 -7.39
CA PRO A 260 18.20 -12.96 -6.41
C PRO A 260 18.98 -13.27 -5.11
N GLU A 261 19.69 -12.29 -4.56
CA GLU A 261 20.49 -12.43 -3.34
C GLU A 261 20.31 -11.22 -2.41
N GLU A 262 20.03 -11.45 -1.12
CA GLU A 262 19.99 -10.37 -0.13
C GLU A 262 21.40 -9.83 0.14
N VAL A 263 21.57 -8.53 -0.05
CA VAL A 263 22.84 -7.82 0.15
C VAL A 263 22.84 -6.97 1.41
N GLY A 264 21.66 -6.57 1.91
CA GLY A 264 21.53 -5.73 3.08
C GLY A 264 20.11 -5.67 3.62
N TYR A 265 19.98 -5.10 4.81
CA TYR A 265 18.68 -4.98 5.48
C TYR A 265 18.67 -3.85 6.50
N TYR A 266 17.46 -3.43 6.88
CA TYR A 266 17.21 -2.56 8.03
C TYR A 266 16.02 -3.10 8.82
N ASP A 267 16.26 -3.49 10.07
CA ASP A 267 15.19 -3.92 10.97
C ASP A 267 14.40 -2.69 11.44
N THR A 268 13.21 -2.51 10.88
CA THR A 268 12.27 -1.47 11.32
C THR A 268 11.74 -1.80 12.72
N PRO A 269 11.38 -0.79 13.55
CA PRO A 269 10.94 -1.06 14.91
C PRO A 269 9.57 -1.76 15.04
N GLY A 270 8.75 -1.76 14.00
CA GLY A 270 7.48 -2.51 13.93
C GLY A 270 7.38 -3.38 12.68
N SER A 271 6.27 -3.25 11.96
CA SER A 271 5.91 -4.11 10.83
C SER A 271 5.96 -3.30 9.53
N ALA A 272 6.97 -3.53 8.70
CA ALA A 272 7.09 -2.87 7.39
C ALA A 272 6.00 -3.38 6.45
N LEU A 273 5.10 -2.51 6.00
CA LEU A 273 4.00 -2.87 5.08
C LEU A 273 4.20 -2.34 3.67
N ASP A 274 4.77 -1.15 3.50
CA ASP A 274 4.90 -0.53 2.19
C ASP A 274 6.26 0.16 2.07
N VAL A 275 6.84 0.14 0.87
CA VAL A 275 8.14 0.75 0.60
C VAL A 275 8.13 1.53 -0.70
N TYR A 276 8.61 2.78 -0.63
CA TYR A 276 8.85 3.60 -1.81
C TYR A 276 10.30 4.07 -1.85
N VAL A 277 10.97 3.93 -2.99
CA VAL A 277 12.36 4.41 -3.17
C VAL A 277 12.40 5.65 -4.04
N SER A 278 13.09 6.70 -3.57
CA SER A 278 13.30 7.94 -4.31
C SER A 278 14.75 8.40 -4.18
N GLY A 279 15.50 8.31 -5.30
CA GLY A 279 16.94 8.52 -5.29
C GLY A 279 17.63 7.49 -4.39
N ASP A 280 18.48 7.97 -3.47
CA ASP A 280 19.23 7.12 -2.54
C ASP A 280 18.44 6.83 -1.23
N TYR A 281 17.12 7.08 -1.18
CA TYR A 281 16.34 6.93 0.05
C TYR A 281 15.17 5.96 -0.13
N ALA A 282 15.04 5.01 0.79
CA ALA A 282 13.84 4.20 0.97
C ALA A 282 12.96 4.80 2.06
N TYR A 283 11.67 4.87 1.78
CA TYR A 283 10.63 5.36 2.69
C TYR A 283 9.74 4.16 3.03
N VAL A 284 9.58 3.84 4.31
CA VAL A 284 8.86 2.65 4.75
C VAL A 284 7.70 3.06 5.65
N ALA A 285 6.50 2.58 5.32
CA ALA A 285 5.34 2.62 6.21
C ALA A 285 5.49 1.50 7.25
N ASP A 286 5.76 1.87 8.51
CA ASP A 286 5.89 0.93 9.63
C ASP A 286 4.63 0.96 10.48
N TYR A 287 3.82 -0.09 10.33
CA TYR A 287 2.48 -0.22 10.86
C TYR A 287 2.46 -0.25 12.39
N ASP A 288 3.09 -1.25 13.02
CA ASP A 288 3.03 -1.43 14.48
C ASP A 288 3.78 -0.32 15.24
N ALA A 289 4.82 0.27 14.63
CA ALA A 289 5.50 1.43 15.20
C ALA A 289 4.70 2.73 14.99
N ARG A 290 3.70 2.74 14.11
CA ARG A 290 2.95 3.93 13.68
C ARG A 290 3.90 5.02 13.25
N SER A 291 4.71 4.74 12.25
CA SER A 291 5.75 5.68 11.83
C SER A 291 6.09 5.57 10.35
N LEU A 292 6.48 6.70 9.78
CA LEU A 292 7.27 6.75 8.55
C LEU A 292 8.75 6.60 8.90
N ARG A 293 9.45 5.68 8.23
CA ARG A 293 10.90 5.47 8.34
C ARG A 293 11.58 5.90 7.05
N VAL A 294 12.76 6.51 7.14
CA VAL A 294 13.57 6.95 5.99
C VAL A 294 14.98 6.41 6.13
N THR A 295 15.39 5.57 5.19
CA THR A 295 16.68 4.86 5.19
C THR A 295 17.53 5.31 4.00
N ASP A 296 18.79 5.66 4.25
CA ASP A 296 19.81 5.94 3.24
C ASP A 296 20.31 4.62 2.65
N MET A 297 20.11 4.47 1.34
CA MET A 297 20.40 3.30 0.52
C MET A 297 21.58 3.54 -0.44
N SER A 298 22.38 4.59 -0.22
CA SER A 298 23.57 4.87 -1.04
C SER A 298 24.64 3.78 -0.97
N ASP A 299 24.63 2.98 0.12
CA ASP A 299 25.33 1.71 0.25
C ASP A 299 24.30 0.61 0.55
N PRO A 300 23.82 -0.12 -0.48
CA PRO A 300 22.79 -1.15 -0.33
C PRO A 300 23.16 -2.27 0.65
N GLU A 301 24.44 -2.54 0.87
CA GLU A 301 24.92 -3.53 1.84
C GLU A 301 24.84 -3.04 3.30
N ASN A 302 24.80 -1.71 3.50
CA ASN A 302 24.78 -1.09 4.83
C ASN A 302 23.72 0.02 4.92
N PRO A 303 22.41 -0.32 4.84
CA PRO A 303 21.34 0.66 4.98
C PRO A 303 21.38 1.38 6.34
N VAL A 304 21.11 2.69 6.36
CA VAL A 304 21.14 3.49 7.60
C VAL A 304 19.89 4.34 7.73
N GLU A 305 19.16 4.23 8.86
CA GLU A 305 18.07 5.16 9.16
C GLU A 305 18.61 6.59 9.29
N VAL A 306 18.07 7.49 8.47
CA VAL A 306 18.44 8.91 8.43
C VAL A 306 17.26 9.83 8.75
N GLY A 307 16.05 9.28 8.86
CA GLY A 307 14.90 10.02 9.34
C GLY A 307 13.73 9.13 9.74
N TYR A 308 12.85 9.69 10.54
CA TYR A 308 11.56 9.08 10.86
C TYR A 308 10.57 10.15 11.35
N TYR A 309 9.29 9.80 11.35
CA TYR A 309 8.23 10.58 11.95
C TYR A 309 7.12 9.64 12.45
N ASP A 310 6.72 9.79 13.71
CA ASP A 310 5.58 9.05 14.26
C ASP A 310 4.26 9.55 13.66
N THR A 311 3.52 8.67 12.99
CA THR A 311 2.22 8.96 12.38
C THR A 311 1.11 8.95 13.44
N PRO A 312 0.02 9.71 13.26
CA PRO A 312 -1.09 9.77 14.21
C PRO A 312 -1.85 8.44 14.36
N ASP A 313 -1.79 7.56 13.35
CA ASP A 313 -2.33 6.19 13.38
C ASP A 313 -1.41 5.25 12.58
N TYR A 314 -1.84 4.00 12.36
CA TYR A 314 -1.13 2.99 11.58
C TYR A 314 -0.80 3.49 10.16
N ALA A 315 0.49 3.44 9.80
CA ALA A 315 0.95 3.72 8.45
C ALA A 315 0.77 2.47 7.58
N TYR A 316 0.02 2.59 6.48
CA TYR A 316 -0.23 1.49 5.53
C TYR A 316 0.53 1.69 4.23
N GLY A 317 0.39 2.87 3.62
CA GLY A 317 0.96 3.17 2.31
C GLY A 317 1.81 4.43 2.34
N VAL A 318 2.81 4.50 1.47
CA VAL A 318 3.78 5.59 1.35
C VAL A 318 4.08 5.89 -0.12
N TYR A 319 4.04 7.16 -0.49
CA TYR A 319 4.40 7.62 -1.83
C TYR A 319 5.20 8.91 -1.76
N VAL A 320 6.20 9.06 -2.63
CA VAL A 320 7.05 10.27 -2.64
C VAL A 320 6.92 11.01 -3.97
N SER A 321 6.50 12.27 -3.91
CA SER A 321 6.37 13.14 -5.07
C SER A 321 6.62 14.60 -4.71
N GLY A 322 7.21 15.36 -5.63
CA GLY A 322 7.40 16.81 -5.46
C GLY A 322 8.26 17.22 -4.24
N GLY A 323 9.08 16.32 -3.70
CA GLY A 323 9.84 16.53 -2.47
C GLY A 323 9.05 16.33 -1.17
N TYR A 324 7.83 15.83 -1.26
CA TYR A 324 6.98 15.46 -0.14
C TYR A 324 6.78 13.95 -0.08
N THR A 325 6.58 13.45 1.14
CA THR A 325 6.20 12.07 1.41
C THR A 325 4.75 12.07 1.86
N TYR A 326 3.93 11.29 1.17
CA TYR A 326 2.51 11.10 1.44
C TYR A 326 2.34 9.75 2.10
N VAL A 327 1.63 9.70 3.22
CA VAL A 327 1.40 8.47 3.98
C VAL A 327 -0.09 8.28 4.16
N ALA A 328 -0.59 7.11 3.78
CA ALA A 328 -1.93 6.65 4.11
C ALA A 328 -1.92 6.10 5.55
N SER A 329 -2.53 6.85 6.47
CA SER A 329 -2.45 6.60 7.92
C SER A 329 -3.80 6.12 8.49
N CYS A 330 -4.39 5.08 7.89
CA CYS A 330 -5.69 4.52 8.30
C CYS A 330 -6.74 5.59 8.65
N TRP A 331 -7.24 5.62 9.90
CA TRP A 331 -8.29 6.54 10.36
C TRP A 331 -7.84 7.99 10.54
N ALA A 332 -6.55 8.29 10.37
CA ALA A 332 -6.06 9.66 10.28
C ALA A 332 -6.03 10.18 8.83
N GLY A 333 -6.37 9.34 7.85
CA GLY A 333 -6.39 9.68 6.44
C GLY A 333 -5.02 9.97 5.85
N LEU A 334 -4.96 10.96 4.95
CA LEU A 334 -3.73 11.36 4.25
C LEU A 334 -2.85 12.23 5.15
N GLN A 335 -1.60 11.84 5.33
CA GLN A 335 -0.58 12.61 6.03
C GLN A 335 0.53 13.04 5.06
N ILE A 336 1.01 14.28 5.18
CA ILE A 336 2.04 14.84 4.29
C ILE A 336 3.23 15.27 5.13
N TYR A 337 4.40 14.76 4.77
CA TYR A 337 5.68 15.01 5.42
C TYR A 337 6.71 15.56 4.43
N HIS A 338 7.76 16.16 4.97
CA HIS A 338 8.90 16.62 4.20
C HIS A 338 10.19 16.16 4.87
N PHE A 339 10.96 15.33 4.17
CA PHE A 339 12.28 14.88 4.59
C PHE A 339 13.37 15.89 4.19
N GLN A 340 14.26 16.22 5.11
CA GLN A 340 15.41 17.10 4.93
C GLN A 340 16.70 16.32 5.16
N PRO A 341 17.34 15.78 4.11
CA PRO A 341 18.60 15.08 4.28
C PRO A 341 19.66 16.03 4.82
N ILE A 342 20.39 15.58 5.85
CA ILE A 342 21.57 16.32 6.33
C ILE A 342 22.64 16.19 5.25
N ARG A 343 23.04 17.33 4.65
CA ARG A 343 24.16 17.33 3.71
C ARG A 343 25.42 16.82 4.44
N ARG A 344 25.94 15.67 4.02
CA ARG A 344 27.29 15.24 4.41
C ARG A 344 28.26 16.25 3.79
N ASN A 345 29.01 16.98 4.63
CA ASN A 345 30.03 17.94 4.21
C ASN A 345 31.27 17.24 3.65
#